data_AF-A0A6V8PGJ3-F1
#
_entry.id   AF-A0A6V8PGJ3-F1
#
_cell.length_a   1.000
_cell.length_b   1.000
_cell.length_c   1.000
_cell.angle_alpha   90.00
_cell.angle_beta   90.00
_cell.angle_gamma   90.00
#
_symmetry.space_group_name_H-M   'P 1'
#
loop_
_entity.id
_entity.type
_entity.pdbx_description
1 polymer ?
#
loop_
_entity_poly.entity_id
_entity_poly.type
_entity_poly.pdbx_seq_one_letter_code
_entity_poly.pdbx_strand_id
1 'polypeptide(L)' 'MNKTEKGFKKGFTTGTCAQATAKAAAIMLSTGKKIERVEVKTPSGVKLNLELIDREVGEDFAR' A
#
# COMPACT_ATOMS: atom_id res chain seq x y z
N MET A 1 8.86 -20.04 -31.28
CA MET A 1 8.92 -20.55 -29.89
C MET A 1 8.03 -19.65 -29.02
N ASN A 2 6.75 -19.97 -28.88
CA ASN A 2 5.84 -19.19 -28.04
C ASN A 2 5.90 -19.78 -26.64
N LYS A 3 6.83 -19.27 -25.84
CA LYS A 3 6.89 -19.57 -24.42
C LYS A 3 5.65 -18.96 -23.79
N THR A 4 4.67 -19.78 -23.41
CA THR A 4 3.66 -19.40 -22.43
C THR A 4 4.41 -19.13 -21.12
N GLU A 5 4.94 -17.92 -20.97
CA GLU A 5 5.57 -17.48 -19.74
C GLU A 5 4.45 -17.34 -18.70
N LYS A 6 4.20 -18.42 -17.93
CA LYS A 6 3.59 -18.29 -16.62
C LYS A 6 4.49 -17.34 -15.83
N GLY A 7 4.17 -16.04 -15.88
CA GLY A 7 5.00 -14.99 -15.30
C GLY A 7 5.26 -15.28 -13.82
N PHE A 8 6.49 -15.04 -13.38
CA PHE A 8 6.84 -15.15 -11.97
C PHE A 8 6.00 -14.17 -11.16
N LYS A 9 5.39 -14.66 -10.07
CA LYS A 9 4.71 -13.79 -9.11
C LYS A 9 5.74 -12.93 -8.39
N LYS A 10 5.46 -11.65 -8.24
CA LYS A 10 6.25 -10.71 -7.45
C LYS A 10 5.42 -10.24 -6.26
N GLY A 11 6.03 -10.22 -5.08
CA GLY A 11 5.50 -9.54 -3.91
C GLY A 11 6.13 -8.16 -3.74
N PHE A 12 5.86 -7.53 -2.60
CA PHE A 12 6.52 -6.30 -2.16
C PHE A 12 7.28 -6.55 -0.86
N THR A 13 8.27 -5.70 -0.58
CA THR A 13 9.11 -5.82 0.61
C THR A 13 8.41 -5.27 1.85
N THR A 14 8.87 -5.67 3.04
CA THR A 14 8.38 -5.14 4.33
C THR A 14 8.45 -3.61 4.38
N GLY A 15 9.52 -3.01 3.83
CA GLY A 15 9.64 -1.55 3.76
C GLY A 15 8.58 -0.89 2.87
N THR A 16 8.18 -1.54 1.78
CA THR A 16 7.08 -1.04 0.93
C THR A 16 5.74 -1.12 1.66
N CYS A 17 5.52 -2.18 2.43
CA CYS A 17 4.34 -2.30 3.30
C CYS A 17 4.32 -1.16 4.35
N ALA A 18 5.43 -0.96 5.06
CA ALA A 18 5.57 0.10 6.06
C ALA A 18 5.34 1.51 5.46
N GLN A 19 5.89 1.77 4.26
CA GLN A 19 5.65 3.01 3.53
C GLN A 19 4.16 3.21 3.21
N ALA A 20 3.47 2.15 2.76
CA ALA A 20 2.05 2.20 2.43
C ALA A 20 1.18 2.45 3.67
N THR A 21 1.41 1.71 4.76
CA THR A 21 0.69 1.92 6.03
C THR A 21 0.91 3.32 6.58
N ALA A 22 2.16 3.79 6.65
CA ALA A 22 2.45 5.13 7.17
C ALA A 22 1.76 6.23 6.33
N LYS A 23 1.80 6.12 5.01
CA LYS A 23 1.11 7.04 4.11
C LYS A 23 -0.40 6.99 4.30
N ALA A 24 -0.97 5.78 4.39
CA ALA A 24 -2.39 5.60 4.60
C ALA A 24 -2.86 6.16 5.94
N ALA A 25 -2.19 5.84 7.05
CA ALA A 25 -2.47 6.36 8.37
C ALA A 25 -2.43 7.90 8.40
N ALA A 26 -1.42 8.52 7.78
CA ALA A 26 -1.34 9.98 7.70
C ALA A 26 -2.52 10.61 6.93
N ILE A 27 -2.93 10.00 5.81
CA ILE A 27 -4.10 10.45 5.03
C ILE A 27 -5.37 10.27 5.86
N MET A 28 -5.55 9.10 6.48
CA MET A 28 -6.74 8.79 7.26
C MET A 28 -6.88 9.69 8.49
N LEU A 29 -5.79 9.95 9.21
CA LEU A 29 -5.75 10.84 10.37
C LEU A 29 -6.04 12.29 9.98
N SER A 30 -5.42 12.81 8.92
CA SER A 30 -5.61 14.20 8.49
C SER A 30 -6.98 14.49 7.89
N THR A 31 -7.68 13.46 7.40
CA THR A 31 -8.98 13.62 6.73
C THR A 31 -10.17 13.12 7.54
N GLY A 32 -9.93 12.29 8.56
CA GLY A 32 -10.97 11.56 9.29
C GLY A 32 -11.68 10.49 8.44
N LYS A 33 -11.17 10.17 7.24
CA LYS A 33 -11.83 9.26 6.28
C LYS A 33 -11.05 7.97 6.13
N LYS A 34 -11.74 6.82 6.23
CA LYS A 34 -11.18 5.52 5.85
C LYS A 34 -10.96 5.46 4.34
N ILE A 35 -9.79 4.98 3.91
CA ILE A 35 -9.44 4.78 2.50
C ILE A 35 -9.17 3.30 2.21
N GLU A 36 -9.57 2.81 1.04
CA GLU A 36 -9.44 1.38 0.69
C GLU A 36 -8.02 0.99 0.25
N ARG A 37 -7.35 1.91 -0.43
CA ARG A 37 -6.08 1.66 -1.10
C ARG A 37 -5.17 2.88 -1.01
N VAL A 38 -3.87 2.63 -1.16
CA VAL A 38 -2.86 3.68 -1.17
C VAL A 38 -1.82 3.42 -2.28
N GLU A 39 -1.48 4.47 -3.02
CA GLU A 39 -0.39 4.41 -3.99
C GLU A 39 0.96 4.74 -3.33
N VAL A 40 1.95 3.87 -3.52
CA VAL A 40 3.35 4.11 -3.14
C VAL A 40 4.29 3.89 -4.32
N LYS A 41 5.47 4.52 -4.27
CA LYS A 41 6.54 4.34 -5.25
C LYS A 41 7.73 3.67 -4.56
N THR A 42 8.20 2.56 -5.12
CA THR A 42 9.39 1.86 -4.64
C THR A 42 10.67 2.59 -5.09
N PRO A 43 11.84 2.30 -4.46
CA PRO A 43 13.12 2.85 -4.91
C PRO A 43 13.47 2.53 -6.37
N SER A 44 13.00 1.38 -6.88
CA SER A 44 13.13 1.00 -8.29
C SER A 44 12.18 1.73 -9.25
N GLY A 45 11.38 2.68 -8.74
CA GLY A 45 10.48 3.50 -9.54
C GLY A 45 9.12 2.87 -9.84
N VAL A 46 8.86 1.65 -9.34
CA VAL A 46 7.58 0.96 -9.56
C VAL A 46 6.50 1.60 -8.70
N LYS A 47 5.35 1.91 -9.31
CA LYS A 47 4.15 2.33 -8.58
C LYS A 47 3.32 1.12 -8.18
N LEU A 48 2.92 1.08 -6.93
CA LEU A 48 2.08 0.01 -6.36
C LEU A 48 0.84 0.62 -5.75
N ASN A 49 -0.33 0.10 -6.10
CA ASN A 49 -1.62 0.48 -5.52
C ASN A 49 -2.09 -0.64 -4.57
N LEU A 50 -1.70 -0.51 -3.29
CA LEU A 50 -1.88 -1.55 -2.29
C LEU A 50 -3.21 -1.40 -1.56
N GLU A 51 -3.85 -2.52 -1.27
CA GLU A 51 -5.07 -2.60 -0.48
C GLU A 51 -4.76 -2.56 1.02
N LEU A 52 -5.58 -1.86 1.78
CA LEU A 52 -5.47 -1.75 3.23
C LEU A 52 -6.46 -2.70 3.89
N ILE A 53 -5.95 -3.76 4.53
CA ILE A 53 -6.77 -4.87 5.05
C ILE A 53 -7.30 -4.61 6.45
N ASP A 54 -6.44 -4.18 7.38
CA ASP A 54 -6.82 -3.88 8.77
C ASP A 54 -6.62 -2.39 9.01
N ARG A 55 -7.73 -1.64 8.97
CA ARG A 55 -7.66 -0.17 9.07
C ARG A 55 -8.76 0.46 9.89
N GLU A 56 -8.36 1.46 10.67
CA GLU A 56 -9.19 2.12 11.65
C GLU A 56 -8.87 3.61 11.72
N VAL A 57 -9.91 4.41 11.96
CA VAL A 57 -9.79 5.84 12.23
C VAL A 57 -10.52 6.09 13.53
N GLY A 58 -9.77 6.53 14.54
CA GLY A 58 -10.29 7.03 15.81
C GLY A 58 -10.10 8.54 15.92
N GLU A 59 -10.36 9.08 17.11
CA GLU A 59 -10.28 10.52 17.38
C GLU A 59 -8.85 11.06 17.19
N ASP A 60 -7.86 10.37 17.76
CA ASP A 60 -6.45 10.80 17.74
C ASP A 60 -5.51 9.81 17.03
N PHE A 61 -6.05 8.83 16.31
CA PHE A 61 -5.23 7.82 15.64
C PHE A 61 -5.83 7.35 14.31
N ALA A 62 -4.93 6.88 13.45
CA ALA A 62 -5.28 6.03 12.32
C ALA A 62 -4.22 4.94 12.15
N ARG A 63 -4.66 3.73 11.81
CA ARG A 63 -3.82 2.56 11.54
C ARG A 63 -4.34 1.81 10.34
#